data_AF-A0AAU4EJY5-F1
#
_entry.id   AF-A0AAU4EJY5-F1
#
_cell.length_a   1.000
_cell.length_b   1.000
_cell.length_c   1.000
_cell.angle_alpha   90.00
_cell.angle_beta   90.00
_cell.angle_gamma   90.00
#
_symmetry.space_group_name_H-M   'P 1'
#
loop_
_entity.id
_entity.type
_entity.pdbx_description
1 polymer ?
#
loop_
_entity_poly.entity_id
_entity_poly.type
_entity_poly.pdbx_seq_one_letter_code
_entity_poly.pdbx_strand_id
1 'polypeptide(L)'
;MSTGKRFIRGVLTVLGALLLVVANSTAPASAATRQGTCESGEVCFYFYAGSQGSLSDFTGSLDNYGATQPSCYEFKTPQMSGYGQCMKNNARSVRNLTGKAVRVYFNSGYCGSYDTIPANSAHDLSVAYDNNASHQFSPYPVGCHSV
;
A
#
# COMPACT_ATOMS: atom_id res chain seq x y z
N MET A 1 62.33 22.84 -17.64
CA MET A 1 61.68 23.86 -18.51
C MET A 1 61.34 23.21 -19.84
N SER A 2 60.08 23.36 -20.29
CA SER A 2 59.57 23.01 -21.65
C SER A 2 59.52 21.50 -21.97
N THR A 3 58.56 20.88 -22.65
CA THR A 3 57.56 21.20 -23.69
C THR A 3 56.59 19.99 -23.70
N GLY A 4 55.26 20.06 -23.69
CA GLY A 4 54.38 20.58 -24.72
C GLY A 4 53.90 19.50 -25.72
N LYS A 5 52.68 18.98 -25.47
CA LYS A 5 51.60 18.51 -26.40
C LYS A 5 51.92 17.61 -27.61
N ARG A 6 51.23 16.46 -27.69
CA ARG A 6 50.63 15.95 -28.95
C ARG A 6 49.25 15.32 -28.73
N PHE A 7 48.28 15.88 -29.46
CA PHE A 7 46.91 15.41 -29.67
C PHE A 7 46.90 14.09 -30.46
N ILE A 8 46.03 13.14 -30.10
CA ILE A 8 45.47 12.18 -31.07
C ILE A 8 43.97 12.02 -30.82
N ARG A 9 43.22 12.22 -31.91
CA ARG A 9 41.77 12.14 -32.06
C ARG A 9 41.33 10.67 -32.08
N GLY A 10 40.24 10.36 -31.39
CA GLY A 10 39.52 9.11 -31.52
C GLY A 10 38.05 9.32 -31.16
N VAL A 11 37.28 9.84 -32.11
CA VAL A 11 35.82 9.87 -32.03
C VAL A 11 35.33 8.47 -32.39
N LEU A 12 34.63 7.81 -31.47
CA LEU A 12 33.80 6.66 -31.79
C LEU A 12 32.45 6.83 -31.11
N THR A 13 31.50 7.39 -31.86
CA THR A 13 30.09 7.48 -31.51
C THR A 13 29.46 6.10 -31.62
N VAL A 14 29.10 5.48 -30.50
CA VAL A 14 28.20 4.33 -30.47
C VAL A 14 26.79 4.85 -30.16
N LEU A 15 25.95 4.91 -31.19
CA LEU A 15 24.51 5.09 -31.06
C LEU A 15 23.91 3.84 -30.43
N GLY A 16 23.80 3.82 -29.09
CA GLY A 16 22.99 2.84 -28.38
C GLY A 16 21.53 3.28 -28.40
N ALA A 17 20.69 2.56 -29.14
CA ALA A 17 19.25 2.79 -29.17
C ALA A 17 18.66 2.62 -27.76
N LEU A 18 18.15 3.71 -27.17
CA LEU A 18 17.34 3.64 -25.96
C LEU A 18 15.96 3.07 -26.31
N LEU A 19 15.72 1.82 -25.93
CA LEU A 19 14.37 1.26 -25.83
C LEU A 19 13.65 1.93 -24.64
N LEU A 20 12.80 2.92 -24.93
CA LEU A 20 11.81 3.40 -23.96
C LEU A 20 10.76 2.30 -23.77
N VAL A 21 10.89 1.52 -22.69
CA VAL A 21 9.77 0.73 -22.17
C VAL A 21 8.80 1.72 -21.51
N VAL A 22 7.74 2.07 -22.22
CA VAL A 22 6.60 2.79 -21.62
C VAL A 22 5.84 1.79 -20.77
N ALA A 23 6.18 1.71 -19.49
CA ALA A 23 5.34 1.05 -18.51
C ALA A 23 4.05 1.86 -18.39
N ASN A 24 2.99 1.40 -19.05
CA ASN A 24 1.64 1.87 -18.79
C ASN A 24 1.19 1.35 -17.42
N SER A 25 1.67 1.95 -16.35
CA SER A 25 1.14 1.74 -15.01
C SER A 25 -0.20 2.46 -14.91
N THR A 26 -1.29 1.76 -15.20
CA THR A 26 -2.61 2.17 -14.70
C THR A 26 -2.60 1.97 -13.19
N ALA A 27 -2.02 2.92 -12.46
CA ALA A 27 -2.20 3.02 -11.03
C ALA A 27 -3.72 3.16 -10.77
N PRO A 28 -4.32 2.34 -9.89
CA PRO A 28 -5.74 2.45 -9.64
C PRO A 28 -6.05 3.82 -9.04
N ALA A 29 -7.15 4.39 -9.54
CA ALA A 29 -7.70 5.66 -9.10
C ALA A 29 -8.15 5.56 -7.64
N SER A 30 -7.33 6.10 -6.73
CA SER A 30 -7.69 6.80 -5.48
C SER A 30 -6.40 6.96 -4.68
N ALA A 31 -5.54 7.89 -5.10
CA ALA A 31 -4.56 8.47 -4.19
C ALA A 31 -5.33 9.37 -3.20
N ALA A 32 -6.09 8.75 -2.30
CA ALA A 32 -6.01 9.20 -0.91
C ALA A 32 -4.52 9.37 -0.64
N THR A 33 -4.08 10.54 -0.20
CA THR A 33 -2.66 10.76 0.03
C THR A 33 -2.21 9.60 0.93
N ARG A 34 -1.33 8.73 0.43
CA ARG A 34 -0.87 7.56 1.19
C ARG A 34 0.23 8.01 2.14
N GLN A 35 -0.10 8.96 3.02
CA GLN A 35 0.89 9.75 3.76
C GLN A 35 1.45 9.04 4.99
N GLY A 36 0.87 7.92 5.42
CA GLY A 36 1.30 7.27 6.66
C GLY A 36 0.89 8.05 7.92
N THR A 37 -0.16 8.86 7.82
CA THR A 37 -0.83 9.56 8.92
C THR A 37 -2.32 9.24 8.83
N CYS A 38 -2.96 8.96 9.96
CA CYS A 38 -4.37 8.61 9.96
C CYS A 38 -5.25 9.84 10.16
N GLU A 39 -5.89 10.29 9.08
CA GLU A 39 -6.67 11.53 9.03
C GLU A 39 -8.19 11.26 9.01
N SER A 40 -8.97 12.34 9.17
CA SER A 40 -10.43 12.23 9.08
C SER A 40 -10.84 11.79 7.68
N GLY A 41 -11.78 10.85 7.59
CA GLY A 41 -12.22 10.27 6.31
C GLY A 41 -11.47 8.98 5.92
N GLU A 42 -10.47 8.55 6.69
CA GLU A 42 -9.63 7.40 6.35
C GLU A 42 -9.87 6.18 7.22
N VAL A 43 -9.58 5.00 6.66
CA VAL A 43 -9.30 3.79 7.42
C VAL A 43 -7.82 3.47 7.37
N CYS A 44 -7.24 3.19 8.52
CA CYS A 44 -5.79 3.10 8.72
C CYS A 44 -5.43 1.77 9.36
N PHE A 45 -4.58 1.02 8.69
CA PHE A 45 -4.11 -0.29 9.11
C PHE A 45 -2.72 -0.16 9.72
N TYR A 46 -2.53 -0.67 10.92
CA TYR A 46 -1.30 -0.53 11.69
C TYR A 46 -0.55 -1.86 11.77
N PHE A 47 0.78 -1.77 11.71
CA PHE A 47 1.67 -2.93 11.78
C PHE A 47 1.60 -3.65 13.13
N TYR A 48 1.26 -2.98 14.24
CA TYR A 48 1.09 -3.60 15.55
C TYR A 48 -0.33 -3.41 16.11
N ALA A 49 -0.66 -4.20 17.14
CA ALA A 49 -1.87 -4.00 17.94
C ALA A 49 -1.84 -2.64 18.67
N GLY A 50 -3.00 -2.14 19.10
CA GLY A 50 -3.17 -0.88 19.82
C GLY A 50 -2.91 0.36 18.96
N SER A 51 -3.12 0.29 17.64
CA SER A 51 -2.83 1.38 16.69
C SER A 51 -1.37 1.87 16.72
N GLN A 52 -0.42 0.92 16.79
CA GLN A 52 1.01 1.20 16.90
C GLN A 52 1.80 0.78 15.65
N GLY A 53 3.02 1.32 15.51
CA GLY A 53 3.89 1.05 14.37
C GLY A 53 3.54 1.88 13.14
N SER A 54 4.13 1.51 12.01
CA SER A 54 3.85 2.16 10.73
C SER A 54 2.42 1.83 10.27
N LEU A 55 1.76 2.77 9.61
CA LEU A 55 0.39 2.60 9.13
C LEU A 55 0.26 2.72 7.62
N SER A 56 -0.78 2.12 7.07
CA SER A 56 -1.28 2.37 5.72
C SER A 56 -2.71 2.89 5.79
N ASP A 57 -2.97 4.04 5.20
CA ASP A 57 -4.26 4.75 5.20
C ASP A 57 -4.98 4.61 3.84
N PHE A 58 -6.32 4.67 3.85
CA PHE A 58 -7.16 4.53 2.65
C PHE A 58 -8.49 5.28 2.81
N THR A 59 -9.03 5.85 1.73
CA THR A 59 -10.36 6.48 1.70
C THR A 59 -11.40 5.65 0.95
N GLY A 60 -11.04 4.46 0.46
CA GLY A 60 -11.91 3.62 -0.37
C GLY A 60 -11.57 2.14 -0.22
N SER A 61 -12.49 1.29 -0.68
CA SER A 61 -12.37 -0.16 -0.62
C SER A 61 -11.22 -0.69 -1.50
N LEU A 62 -10.56 -1.75 -1.06
CA LEU A 62 -9.56 -2.48 -1.82
C LEU A 62 -9.82 -3.97 -1.76
N ASP A 63 -10.02 -4.59 -2.92
CA ASP A 63 -10.23 -6.02 -3.09
C ASP A 63 -8.92 -6.81 -3.01
N ASN A 64 -7.76 -6.19 -3.22
CA ASN A 64 -6.47 -6.85 -3.11
C ASN A 64 -5.39 -5.92 -2.56
N TYR A 65 -4.73 -6.36 -1.49
CA TYR A 65 -3.60 -5.63 -0.94
C TYR A 65 -2.28 -5.80 -1.71
N GLY A 66 -2.19 -6.82 -2.58
CA GLY A 66 -0.96 -7.24 -3.23
C GLY A 66 0.02 -7.92 -2.25
N ALA A 67 0.82 -8.87 -2.73
CA ALA A 67 1.67 -9.70 -1.87
C ALA A 67 3.14 -9.26 -1.84
N THR A 68 3.63 -8.65 -2.92
CA THR A 68 5.06 -8.33 -3.10
C THR A 68 5.24 -6.96 -3.74
N GLN A 69 6.36 -6.31 -3.44
CA GLN A 69 6.79 -5.10 -4.15
C GLN A 69 7.08 -5.42 -5.63
N PRO A 70 6.88 -4.44 -6.55
CA PRO A 70 6.47 -3.06 -6.27
C PRO A 70 4.95 -2.86 -6.22
N SER A 71 4.15 -3.92 -6.32
CA SER A 71 2.68 -3.81 -6.48
C SER A 71 1.89 -3.90 -5.17
N CYS A 72 2.49 -4.34 -4.08
CA CYS A 72 1.81 -4.38 -2.79
C CYS A 72 1.60 -2.99 -2.20
N TYR A 73 0.52 -2.85 -1.43
CA TYR A 73 0.35 -1.72 -0.56
C TYR A 73 1.24 -1.86 0.66
N GLU A 74 1.97 -0.80 0.99
CA GLU A 74 2.94 -0.79 2.08
C GLU A 74 2.46 0.07 3.25
N PHE A 75 3.04 -0.16 4.43
CA PHE A 75 2.98 0.80 5.52
C PHE A 75 3.89 2.01 5.23
N LYS A 76 3.37 3.21 5.48
CA LYS A 76 3.90 4.48 4.96
C LYS A 76 4.45 5.43 6.00
N THR A 77 4.21 5.22 7.30
CA THR A 77 4.79 6.09 8.34
C THR A 77 6.30 5.87 8.44
N PRO A 78 7.14 6.87 8.08
CA PRO A 78 8.58 6.72 8.11
C PRO A 78 9.09 6.45 9.52
N GLN A 79 10.23 5.75 9.63
CA GLN A 79 10.95 5.49 10.89
C GLN A 79 10.20 4.61 11.93
N MET A 80 8.98 4.18 11.64
CA MET A 80 8.20 3.28 12.49
C MET A 80 8.36 1.82 12.03
N SER A 81 8.24 0.87 12.97
CA SER A 81 8.27 -0.56 12.65
C SER A 81 7.23 -0.94 11.60
N GLY A 82 7.63 -1.73 10.61
CA GLY A 82 6.80 -2.11 9.47
C GLY A 82 6.88 -1.16 8.27
N TYR A 83 7.55 0.00 8.38
CA TYR A 83 7.69 0.95 7.26
C TYR A 83 8.27 0.27 6.01
N GLY A 84 7.60 0.49 4.86
CA GLY A 84 7.98 -0.07 3.57
C GLY A 84 7.69 -1.57 3.39
N GLN A 85 7.16 -2.27 4.40
CA GLN A 85 6.74 -3.66 4.26
C GLN A 85 5.35 -3.75 3.64
N CYS A 86 5.11 -4.80 2.85
CA CYS A 86 3.78 -5.10 2.32
C CYS A 86 2.77 -5.33 3.45
N MET A 87 1.61 -4.70 3.35
CA MET A 87 0.54 -4.71 4.36
C MET A 87 -0.21 -6.05 4.43
N LYS A 88 -0.35 -6.74 3.29
CA LYS A 88 -1.03 -8.03 3.22
C LYS A 88 -0.45 -8.99 4.25
N ASN A 89 -1.34 -9.57 5.06
CA ASN A 89 -1.00 -10.50 6.14
C ASN A 89 -0.10 -9.91 7.24
N ASN A 90 -0.03 -8.58 7.38
CA ASN A 90 0.83 -7.93 8.39
C ASN A 90 0.13 -6.86 9.22
N ALA A 91 -1.10 -6.44 8.88
CA ALA A 91 -1.83 -5.51 9.75
C ALA A 91 -2.40 -6.22 10.98
N ARG A 92 -2.34 -5.56 12.13
CA ARG A 92 -2.72 -6.11 13.44
C ARG A 92 -3.79 -5.29 14.15
N SER A 93 -3.90 -4.00 13.85
CA SER A 93 -5.00 -3.16 14.31
C SER A 93 -5.42 -2.15 13.25
N VAL A 94 -6.62 -1.61 13.42
CA VAL A 94 -7.24 -0.70 12.47
C VAL A 94 -7.87 0.47 13.22
N ARG A 95 -7.69 1.67 12.68
CA ARG A 95 -8.44 2.87 13.07
C ARG A 95 -9.31 3.30 11.90
N ASN A 96 -10.61 3.48 12.14
CA ASN A 96 -11.59 3.84 11.13
C ASN A 96 -12.18 5.21 11.46
N LEU A 97 -11.80 6.23 10.70
CA LEU A 97 -12.25 7.62 10.84
C LEU A 97 -13.18 8.06 9.70
N THR A 98 -13.76 7.10 8.99
CA THR A 98 -14.51 7.32 7.73
C THR A 98 -15.98 7.71 7.96
N GLY A 99 -16.45 7.68 9.21
CA GLY A 99 -17.87 7.81 9.54
C GLY A 99 -18.76 6.63 9.10
N LYS A 100 -18.17 5.58 8.51
CA LYS A 100 -18.86 4.37 8.03
C LYS A 100 -18.23 3.12 8.64
N ALA A 101 -18.96 2.02 8.72
CA ALA A 101 -18.33 0.74 9.06
C ALA A 101 -17.38 0.32 7.92
N VAL A 102 -16.31 -0.40 8.28
CA VAL A 102 -15.39 -1.09 7.35
C VAL A 102 -15.30 -2.58 7.70
N ARG A 103 -15.31 -3.46 6.69
CA ARG A 103 -14.99 -4.89 6.86
C ARG A 103 -13.58 -5.16 6.41
N VAL A 104 -12.83 -5.89 7.21
CA VAL A 104 -11.46 -6.34 6.90
C VAL A 104 -11.50 -7.85 6.73
N TYR A 105 -11.19 -8.33 5.53
CA TYR A 105 -11.34 -9.72 5.16
C TYR A 105 -10.00 -10.46 5.19
N PHE A 106 -10.07 -11.74 5.58
CA PHE A 106 -8.95 -12.67 5.57
C PHE A 106 -8.43 -12.92 4.14
N ASN A 107 -9.33 -13.04 3.15
CA ASN A 107 -8.91 -13.27 1.77
C ASN A 107 -9.06 -12.01 0.92
N SER A 108 -8.33 -11.98 -0.19
CA SER A 108 -8.56 -11.00 -1.25
C SER A 108 -9.95 -11.23 -1.89
N GLY A 109 -10.46 -10.24 -2.62
CA GLY A 109 -11.74 -10.29 -3.29
C GLY A 109 -12.95 -10.14 -2.36
N TYR A 110 -12.77 -9.55 -1.18
CA TYR A 110 -13.80 -9.45 -0.13
C TYR A 110 -14.34 -10.82 0.32
N CYS A 111 -13.43 -11.79 0.44
CA CYS A 111 -13.75 -13.20 0.70
C CYS A 111 -13.33 -13.68 2.09
N GLY A 112 -13.97 -14.76 2.55
CA GLY A 112 -13.63 -15.44 3.80
C GLY A 112 -14.15 -14.73 5.04
N SER A 113 -13.62 -15.14 6.18
CA SER A 113 -13.94 -14.55 7.48
C SER A 113 -13.45 -13.09 7.55
N TYR A 114 -14.12 -12.27 8.35
CA TYR A 114 -13.83 -10.84 8.45
C TYR A 114 -14.00 -10.29 9.86
N ASP A 115 -13.26 -9.22 10.16
CA ASP A 115 -13.57 -8.31 11.26
C ASP A 115 -14.45 -7.17 10.74
N THR A 116 -15.40 -6.70 11.56
CA THR A 116 -16.15 -5.46 11.29
C THR A 116 -15.64 -4.36 12.22
N ILE A 117 -15.18 -3.28 11.63
CA ILE A 117 -14.66 -2.09 12.33
C ILE A 117 -15.75 -1.02 12.28
N PRO A 118 -16.40 -0.70 13.42
CA PRO A 118 -17.42 0.34 13.48
C PRO A 118 -16.89 1.71 13.00
N ALA A 119 -17.80 2.58 12.59
CA ALA A 119 -17.47 3.96 12.27
C ALA A 119 -16.80 4.67 13.45
N ASN A 120 -15.77 5.47 13.18
CA ASN A 120 -15.10 6.33 14.17
C ASN A 120 -14.56 5.56 15.39
N SER A 121 -13.98 4.38 15.15
CA SER A 121 -13.48 3.48 16.19
C SER A 121 -12.08 2.96 15.89
N ALA A 122 -11.43 2.37 16.88
CA ALA A 122 -10.18 1.63 16.72
C ALA A 122 -10.34 0.22 17.29
N HIS A 123 -9.77 -0.77 16.61
CA HIS A 123 -9.90 -2.18 16.95
C HIS A 123 -8.60 -2.93 16.67
N ASP A 124 -8.21 -3.79 17.59
CA ASP A 124 -7.28 -4.88 17.27
C ASP A 124 -8.02 -5.92 16.43
N LEU A 125 -7.39 -6.35 15.35
CA LEU A 125 -7.95 -7.39 14.50
C LEU A 125 -7.94 -8.71 15.27
N SER A 126 -8.96 -9.52 15.07
CA SER A 126 -9.07 -10.83 15.72
C SER A 126 -9.10 -11.95 14.69
N VAL A 127 -9.91 -11.79 13.65
CA VAL A 127 -10.09 -12.78 12.59
C VAL A 127 -9.05 -12.62 11.49
N ALA A 128 -8.79 -11.39 11.07
CA ALA A 128 -7.86 -11.06 9.99
C ALA A 128 -6.48 -10.58 10.51
N TYR A 129 -6.17 -10.83 11.80
CA TYR A 129 -4.87 -10.52 12.40
C TYR A 129 -3.76 -11.27 11.67
N ASP A 130 -2.76 -10.55 11.14
CA ASP A 130 -1.67 -11.09 10.31
C ASP A 130 -2.14 -11.97 9.13
N ASN A 131 -3.38 -11.81 8.70
CA ASN A 131 -3.97 -12.56 7.58
C ASN A 131 -4.92 -11.71 6.73
N ASN A 132 -4.88 -10.38 6.86
CA ASN A 132 -5.77 -9.48 6.14
C ASN A 132 -5.30 -9.28 4.69
N ALA A 133 -6.26 -9.26 3.75
CA ALA A 133 -5.96 -9.21 2.32
C ALA A 133 -6.88 -8.32 1.48
N SER A 134 -8.02 -7.86 2.03
CA SER A 134 -8.90 -6.88 1.42
C SER A 134 -9.76 -6.14 2.46
N HIS A 135 -10.31 -4.98 2.11
CA HIS A 135 -11.29 -4.27 2.93
C HIS A 135 -12.35 -3.53 2.12
N GLN A 136 -13.54 -3.41 2.70
CA GLN A 136 -14.70 -2.82 2.03
C GLN A 136 -15.36 -1.80 2.96
N PHE A 137 -15.99 -0.76 2.39
CA PHE A 137 -16.75 0.30 3.09
C PHE A 137 -18.28 0.12 2.94
N SER A 138 -19.04 0.48 3.98
CA SER A 138 -20.50 0.31 4.04
C SER A 138 -21.29 1.39 3.27
N PRO A 139 -22.50 1.11 2.73
CA PRO A 139 -23.19 -0.19 2.69
C PRO A 139 -22.49 -1.17 1.73
N TYR A 140 -22.47 -2.48 2.06
CA TYR A 140 -21.65 -3.49 1.36
C TYR A 140 -22.44 -4.38 0.37
N PRO A 141 -22.46 -4.07 -0.94
CA PRO A 141 -23.08 -4.94 -1.94
C PRO A 141 -22.10 -5.57 -2.94
N VAL A 142 -20.84 -5.86 -2.58
CA VAL A 142 -20.00 -6.76 -3.40
C VAL A 142 -19.62 -8.00 -2.60
N GLY A 143 -19.98 -9.16 -3.16
CA GLY A 143 -19.67 -10.47 -2.60
C GLY A 143 -18.24 -10.89 -2.90
N CYS A 144 -17.89 -12.06 -2.38
CA CYS A 144 -16.62 -12.69 -2.66
C CYS A 144 -16.42 -12.87 -4.17
N HIS A 145 -15.26 -12.43 -4.69
CA HIS A 145 -14.87 -12.60 -6.09
C HIS A 145 -13.37 -12.92 -6.21
N SER A 146 -12.95 -13.39 -7.38
CA SER A 146 -11.53 -13.61 -7.66
C SER A 146 -10.86 -12.32 -8.08
N VAL A 147 -9.60 -12.12 -7.63
CA VAL A 147 -8.76 -10.96 -7.93
C VAL A 147 -7.39 -11.37 -8.47
#